data_AF-A0A6B2GK96-F1
#
_entry.id   AF-A0A6B2GK96-F1
#
_cell.length_a   1.000
_cell.length_b   1.000
_cell.length_c   1.000
_cell.angle_alpha   90.00
_cell.angle_beta   90.00
_cell.angle_gamma   90.00
#
_symmetry.space_group_name_H-M   'P 1'
#
loop_
_entity.id
_entity.type
_entity.pdbx_description
1 polymer ?
#
loop_
_entity_poly.entity_id
_entity_poly.type
_entity_poly.pdbx_seq_one_letter_code
_entity_poly.pdbx_strand_id
1 'polypeptide(L)'
;PFTKPINYYDNFKPDKFVNIPKAYVIPQGFWPVIERLKRNKVALIPFKNDTSFIVEVYHISDFKTQNNPYEGHYLHYKTLVTSSQDTINFKKGDYYVPLQPYSARYVLETLEPSAQDSFFNWNFFDTILQQKEGFSPYVFEDLALAILKANPQLKANFETKKKTDEKFAASWYAQLNYIYDNSKYKEQAFLKYPIFRVN
;
A
#
# COMPACT_ATOMS: atom_id res chain seq x y z
N PRO A 1 -16.69 47.74 -19.70
CA PRO A 1 -16.03 47.14 -18.51
C PRO A 1 -17.09 46.64 -17.50
N PHE A 2 -16.98 45.41 -17.02
CA PHE A 2 -17.88 44.85 -16.00
C PHE A 2 -17.05 44.34 -14.82
N THR A 3 -17.56 44.58 -13.61
CA THR A 3 -16.95 44.17 -12.35
C THR A 3 -17.90 43.20 -11.65
N LYS A 4 -17.42 41.99 -11.32
CA LYS A 4 -18.16 40.98 -10.57
C LYS A 4 -17.47 40.69 -9.24
N PRO A 5 -18.19 40.71 -8.11
CA PRO A 5 -17.67 40.08 -6.89
C PRO A 5 -17.58 38.56 -7.12
N ILE A 6 -16.38 38.00 -6.95
CA ILE A 6 -16.13 36.56 -6.94
C ILE A 6 -15.90 36.11 -5.49
N ASN A 7 -16.39 34.93 -5.14
CA ASN A 7 -16.08 34.35 -3.84
C ASN A 7 -14.59 33.98 -3.82
N TYR A 8 -13.85 34.59 -2.90
CA TYR A 8 -12.44 34.30 -2.66
C TYR A 8 -12.35 33.30 -1.50
N TYR A 9 -11.82 32.12 -1.78
CA TYR A 9 -11.55 31.09 -0.77
C TYR A 9 -10.03 30.93 -0.67
N ASP A 10 -9.47 31.27 0.49
CA ASP A 10 -8.03 31.20 0.79
C ASP A 10 -7.67 30.09 1.78
N ASN A 11 -8.66 29.32 2.24
CA ASN A 11 -8.50 28.29 3.25
C ASN A 11 -9.18 26.99 2.79
N PHE A 12 -8.50 25.87 3.01
CA PHE A 12 -9.06 24.53 2.80
C PHE A 12 -9.47 23.92 4.14
N LYS A 13 -10.61 23.21 4.15
CA LYS A 13 -10.99 22.37 5.29
C LYS A 13 -10.29 21.01 5.12
N PRO A 14 -9.57 20.51 6.15
CA PRO A 14 -8.94 19.20 6.06
C PRO A 14 -10.02 18.10 6.01
N ASP A 15 -9.89 17.19 5.04
CA ASP A 15 -10.80 16.04 4.86
C ASP A 15 -10.22 14.75 5.48
N LYS A 16 -8.89 14.65 5.57
CA LYS A 16 -8.18 13.49 6.12
C LYS A 16 -7.05 13.93 7.05
N PHE A 17 -6.77 13.11 8.04
CA PHE A 17 -5.68 13.30 9.00
C PHE A 17 -4.79 12.06 9.02
N VAL A 18 -3.49 12.27 9.20
CA VAL A 18 -2.51 11.21 9.39
C VAL A 18 -1.69 11.51 10.64
N ASN A 19 -1.40 10.48 11.43
CA ASN A 19 -0.46 10.61 12.53
C ASN A 19 0.95 10.74 11.98
N ILE A 20 1.75 11.64 12.54
CA ILE A 20 3.14 11.84 12.14
C ILE A 20 3.98 10.69 12.73
N PRO A 21 4.61 9.82 11.91
CA PRO A 21 5.49 8.77 12.42
C PRO A 21 6.83 9.38 12.87
N LYS A 22 7.68 8.59 13.54
CA LYS A 22 9.06 9.01 13.86
C LYS A 22 9.93 9.04 12.61
N ALA A 23 9.73 8.09 11.70
CA ALA A 23 10.50 7.94 10.47
C ALA A 23 9.79 7.07 9.44
N TYR A 24 10.38 7.02 8.25
CA TYR A 24 10.04 6.04 7.21
C TYR A 24 11.24 5.14 6.89
N VAL A 25 10.96 3.97 6.31
CA VAL A 25 11.98 3.11 5.71
C VAL A 25 11.66 2.91 4.23
N ILE A 26 12.68 3.09 3.39
CA ILE A 26 12.56 3.03 1.93
C ILE A 26 13.55 1.96 1.41
N PRO A 27 13.06 0.89 0.77
CA PRO A 27 13.92 -0.08 0.12
C PRO A 27 14.75 0.56 -1.00
N GLN A 28 16.02 0.18 -1.10
CA GLN A 28 16.97 0.77 -2.07
C GLN A 28 16.55 0.61 -3.54
N GLY A 29 15.69 -0.37 -3.84
CA GLY A 29 15.12 -0.58 -5.17
C GLY A 29 14.27 0.59 -5.68
N PHE A 30 13.70 1.42 -4.80
CA PHE A 30 12.94 2.61 -5.17
C PHE A 30 13.84 3.83 -5.37
N TRP A 31 14.90 3.66 -6.16
CA TRP A 31 15.87 4.71 -6.45
C TRP A 31 15.24 6.02 -7.00
N PRO A 32 14.15 6.04 -7.81
CA PRO A 32 13.57 7.29 -8.28
C PRO A 32 12.96 8.15 -7.15
N VAL A 33 12.46 7.50 -6.10
CA VAL A 33 11.93 8.14 -4.87
C VAL A 33 13.10 8.66 -4.04
N ILE A 34 14.11 7.81 -3.81
CA ILE A 34 15.33 8.17 -3.07
C ILE A 34 16.01 9.41 -3.67
N GLU A 35 16.18 9.47 -5.00
CA GLU A 35 16.80 10.60 -5.67
C GLU A 35 15.98 11.89 -5.55
N ARG A 36 14.64 11.82 -5.55
CA ARG A 36 13.77 12.98 -5.32
C ARG A 36 13.86 13.50 -3.89
N LEU A 37 13.91 12.60 -2.92
CA LEU A 37 14.11 12.96 -1.51
C LEU A 37 15.48 13.65 -1.32
N LYS A 38 16.55 13.12 -1.91
CA LYS A 38 17.88 13.75 -1.88
C LYS A 38 17.89 15.15 -2.49
N ARG A 39 17.25 15.34 -3.65
CA ARG A 39 17.13 16.66 -4.31
C ARG A 39 16.43 17.70 -3.43
N ASN A 40 15.48 17.24 -2.61
CA ASN A 40 14.79 18.06 -1.62
C ASN A 40 15.48 18.10 -0.24
N LYS A 41 16.76 17.69 -0.18
CA LYS A 41 17.61 17.74 1.02
C LYS A 41 17.05 16.96 2.21
N VAL A 42 16.28 15.91 1.96
CA VAL A 42 15.80 14.98 2.99
C VAL A 42 16.97 14.12 3.47
N ALA A 43 17.11 13.98 4.80
CA ALA A 43 18.11 13.11 5.38
C ALA A 43 17.77 11.63 5.12
N LEU A 44 18.70 10.91 4.51
CA LEU A 44 18.58 9.48 4.24
C LEU A 44 19.76 8.74 4.90
N ILE A 45 19.46 7.85 5.84
CA ILE A 45 20.47 7.09 6.59
C ILE A 45 20.45 5.65 6.08
N PRO A 46 21.44 5.21 5.27
CA PRO A 46 21.47 3.84 4.78
C PRO A 46 21.76 2.86 5.93
N PHE A 47 21.06 1.72 5.92
CA PHE A 47 21.38 0.62 6.82
C PHE A 47 22.72 0.00 6.45
N LYS A 48 23.59 -0.15 7.45
CA LYS A 48 24.93 -0.72 7.28
C LYS A 48 24.93 -2.25 7.18
N ASN A 49 23.90 -2.89 7.74
CA ASN A 49 23.70 -4.33 7.78
C ASN A 49 22.22 -4.64 7.53
N ASP A 50 21.92 -5.89 7.15
CA ASP A 50 20.56 -6.40 7.18
C ASP A 50 20.00 -6.27 8.61
N THR A 51 18.74 -5.84 8.73
CA THR A 51 18.10 -5.55 10.01
C THR A 51 16.62 -5.87 9.92
N SER A 52 16.01 -6.20 11.06
CA SER A 52 14.57 -6.52 11.12
C SER A 52 13.94 -5.87 12.33
N PHE A 53 12.78 -5.26 12.15
CA PHE A 53 12.02 -4.65 13.23
C PHE A 53 10.56 -4.47 12.84
N ILE A 54 9.73 -4.22 13.86
CA ILE A 54 8.31 -3.97 13.69
C ILE A 54 8.10 -2.58 13.10
N VAL A 55 7.29 -2.51 12.05
CA VAL A 55 6.89 -1.28 11.37
C VAL A 55 5.39 -1.29 11.13
N GLU A 56 4.83 -0.11 10.90
CA GLU A 56 3.51 0.01 10.31
C GLU A 56 3.61 -0.09 8.78
N VAL A 57 2.77 -0.96 8.22
CA VAL A 57 2.68 -1.26 6.80
C VAL A 57 1.32 -0.77 6.31
N TYR A 58 1.32 0.01 5.23
CA TYR A 58 0.09 0.33 4.52
C TYR A 58 -0.23 -0.70 3.43
N HIS A 59 -1.52 -0.97 3.28
CA HIS A 59 -2.07 -1.70 2.16
C HIS A 59 -3.04 -0.79 1.42
N ILE A 60 -2.89 -0.70 0.09
CA ILE A 60 -3.81 0.07 -0.75
C ILE A 60 -5.13 -0.68 -0.81
N SER A 61 -6.20 -0.09 -0.27
CA SER A 61 -7.51 -0.72 -0.22
C SER A 61 -8.40 -0.30 -1.39
N ASP A 62 -8.25 0.93 -1.89
CA ASP A 62 -8.93 1.43 -3.09
C ASP A 62 -8.17 2.63 -3.67
N PHE A 63 -8.28 2.84 -4.98
CA PHE A 63 -7.81 4.03 -5.69
C PHE A 63 -8.43 4.09 -7.08
N LYS A 64 -8.35 5.25 -7.72
CA LYS A 64 -8.74 5.45 -9.12
C LYS A 64 -7.55 5.99 -9.91
N THR A 65 -7.48 5.69 -11.19
CA THR A 65 -6.41 6.17 -12.08
C THR A 65 -7.00 7.06 -13.18
N GLN A 66 -6.33 8.16 -13.48
CA GLN A 66 -6.67 9.01 -14.62
C GLN A 66 -6.44 8.25 -15.94
N ASN A 67 -7.27 8.49 -16.94
CA ASN A 67 -7.14 7.83 -18.24
C ASN A 67 -6.19 8.57 -19.21
N ASN A 68 -5.84 9.82 -18.89
CA ASN A 68 -4.94 10.64 -19.69
C ASN A 68 -3.65 10.91 -18.92
N PRO A 69 -2.49 10.92 -19.59
CA PRO A 69 -1.23 11.23 -18.95
C PRO A 69 -1.15 12.73 -18.59
N TYR A 70 -0.50 13.03 -17.46
CA TYR A 70 -0.13 14.37 -17.03
C TYR A 70 1.37 14.37 -16.72
N GLU A 71 2.16 15.18 -17.42
CA GLU A 71 3.63 15.22 -17.28
C GLU A 71 4.31 13.83 -17.40
N GLY A 72 3.72 12.91 -18.18
CA GLY A 72 4.22 11.54 -18.34
C GLY A 72 3.75 10.55 -17.27
N HIS A 73 2.86 10.95 -16.38
CA HIS A 73 2.33 10.15 -15.28
C HIS A 73 0.83 9.87 -15.43
N TYR A 74 0.38 8.71 -14.96
CA TYR A 74 -1.03 8.34 -14.89
C TYR A 74 -1.49 8.43 -13.43
N LEU A 75 -1.98 9.61 -13.05
CA LEU A 75 -2.17 9.92 -11.64
C LEU A 75 -3.23 9.02 -10.99
N HIS A 76 -2.91 8.49 -9.81
CA HIS A 76 -3.90 7.90 -8.91
C HIS A 76 -4.54 8.97 -8.03
N TYR A 77 -5.79 8.73 -7.63
CA TYR A 77 -6.56 9.64 -6.80
C TYR A 77 -7.62 8.88 -6.01
N LYS A 78 -8.20 9.55 -5.00
CA LYS A 78 -9.12 8.92 -4.03
C LYS A 78 -8.52 7.68 -3.36
N THR A 79 -7.21 7.68 -3.18
CA THR A 79 -6.47 6.58 -2.54
C THR A 79 -6.95 6.38 -1.11
N LEU A 80 -7.26 5.13 -0.78
CA LEU A 80 -7.61 4.64 0.54
C LEU A 80 -6.60 3.58 0.94
N VAL A 81 -6.26 3.55 2.23
CA VAL A 81 -5.34 2.57 2.79
C VAL A 81 -5.89 1.97 4.07
N THR A 82 -5.45 0.75 4.34
CA THR A 82 -5.51 0.13 5.68
C THR A 82 -4.09 -0.01 6.21
N SER A 83 -3.94 -0.08 7.54
CA SER A 83 -2.64 -0.29 8.18
C SER A 83 -2.61 -1.54 9.03
N SER A 84 -1.42 -2.12 9.15
CA SER A 84 -1.11 -3.24 10.04
C SER A 84 0.31 -3.09 10.59
N GLN A 85 0.59 -3.74 11.71
CA GLN A 85 1.98 -3.89 12.18
C GLN A 85 2.55 -5.20 11.68
N ASP A 86 3.80 -5.17 11.21
CA ASP A 86 4.50 -6.35 10.69
C ASP A 86 6.00 -6.25 10.99
N THR A 87 6.67 -7.40 11.14
CA THR A 87 8.13 -7.45 11.25
C THR A 87 8.72 -7.57 9.85
N ILE A 88 9.37 -6.52 9.38
CA ILE A 88 9.95 -6.49 8.04
C ILE A 88 11.47 -6.68 8.11
N ASN A 89 11.99 -7.53 7.23
CA ASN A 89 13.42 -7.72 7.03
C ASN A 89 13.91 -6.71 5.99
N PHE A 90 14.72 -5.76 6.43
CA PHE A 90 15.37 -4.75 5.60
C PHE A 90 16.79 -5.18 5.25
N LYS A 91 17.24 -4.77 4.07
CA LYS A 91 18.57 -5.07 3.56
C LYS A 91 19.55 -3.94 3.84
N LYS A 92 20.83 -4.31 3.95
CA LYS A 92 21.91 -3.34 3.85
C LYS A 92 21.71 -2.47 2.60
N GLY A 93 21.76 -1.15 2.77
CA GLY A 93 21.53 -0.18 1.70
C GLY A 93 20.10 0.38 1.63
N ASP A 94 19.12 -0.23 2.30
CA ASP A 94 17.81 0.41 2.48
C ASP A 94 17.96 1.65 3.39
N TYR A 95 17.06 2.62 3.26
CA TYR A 95 17.22 3.93 3.89
C TYR A 95 16.22 4.15 5.01
N TYR A 96 16.72 4.54 6.18
CA TYR A 96 15.94 5.14 7.25
C TYR A 96 15.84 6.65 7.05
N VAL A 97 14.62 7.17 7.07
CA VAL A 97 14.29 8.57 6.77
C VAL A 97 13.67 9.20 8.02
N PRO A 98 14.47 9.81 8.91
CA PRO A 98 13.94 10.46 10.09
C PRO A 98 13.11 11.69 9.70
N LEU A 99 11.97 11.90 10.36
CA LEU A 99 11.20 13.12 10.17
C LEU A 99 11.84 14.28 10.95
N GLN A 100 12.56 15.13 10.22
CA GLN A 100 13.12 16.37 10.74
C GLN A 100 12.14 17.54 10.49
N PRO A 101 12.05 18.55 11.37
CA PRO A 101 11.06 19.63 11.26
C PRO A 101 11.01 20.31 9.88
N TYR A 102 12.18 20.56 9.27
CA TYR A 102 12.26 21.27 7.99
C TYR A 102 11.81 20.45 6.79
N SER A 103 11.98 19.12 6.82
CA SER A 103 11.57 18.22 5.74
C SER A 103 10.27 17.48 6.01
N ALA A 104 9.75 17.54 7.24
CA ALA A 104 8.62 16.73 7.69
C ALA A 104 7.40 16.87 6.78
N ARG A 105 7.01 18.11 6.46
CA ARG A 105 5.88 18.35 5.56
C ARG A 105 6.10 17.73 4.19
N TYR A 106 7.24 17.97 3.55
CA TYR A 106 7.54 17.39 2.24
C TYR A 106 7.52 15.86 2.27
N VAL A 107 8.14 15.25 3.28
CA VAL A 107 8.17 13.78 3.42
C VAL A 107 6.77 13.22 3.67
N LEU A 108 5.95 13.85 4.50
CA LEU A 108 4.57 13.43 4.75
C LEU A 108 3.72 13.51 3.46
N GLU A 109 3.76 14.65 2.77
CA GLU A 109 2.96 14.87 1.56
C GLU A 109 3.36 13.93 0.41
N THR A 110 4.63 13.49 0.36
CA THR A 110 5.15 12.64 -0.72
C THR A 110 5.13 11.15 -0.39
N LEU A 111 5.33 10.75 0.87
CA LEU A 111 5.40 9.35 1.27
C LEU A 111 4.05 8.79 1.77
N GLU A 112 3.11 9.61 2.22
CA GLU A 112 1.78 9.12 2.59
C GLU A 112 0.93 8.85 1.34
N PRO A 113 0.53 7.60 1.04
CA PRO A 113 -0.10 7.25 -0.22
C PRO A 113 -1.45 7.95 -0.45
N SER A 114 -2.14 8.34 0.63
CA SER A 114 -3.41 9.08 0.56
C SER A 114 -3.25 10.58 0.34
N ALA A 115 -2.04 11.14 0.44
CA ALA A 115 -1.78 12.55 0.16
C ALA A 115 -1.88 12.84 -1.33
N GLN A 116 -2.27 14.06 -1.69
CA GLN A 116 -2.58 14.43 -3.07
C GLN A 116 -1.35 14.28 -3.98
N ASP A 117 -0.20 14.79 -3.55
CA ASP A 117 1.08 14.78 -4.28
C ASP A 117 1.98 13.60 -3.87
N SER A 118 1.39 12.52 -3.38
CA SER A 118 2.15 11.34 -2.98
C SER A 118 2.83 10.68 -4.18
N PHE A 119 3.99 10.06 -3.95
CA PHE A 119 4.63 9.24 -4.98
C PHE A 119 3.73 8.09 -5.42
N PHE A 120 2.84 7.60 -4.56
CA PHE A 120 1.80 6.67 -4.97
C PHE A 120 0.86 7.29 -6.00
N ASN A 121 0.29 8.47 -5.73
CA ASN A 121 -0.59 9.15 -6.67
C ASN A 121 0.13 9.57 -7.95
N TRP A 122 1.44 9.77 -7.90
CA TRP A 122 2.27 9.97 -9.09
C TRP A 122 2.80 8.66 -9.71
N ASN A 123 2.15 7.53 -9.43
CA ASN A 123 2.34 6.24 -10.09
C ASN A 123 3.79 5.67 -10.02
N PHE A 124 4.53 6.00 -8.95
CA PHE A 124 5.89 5.48 -8.72
C PHE A 124 5.92 4.01 -8.29
N PHE A 125 4.78 3.48 -7.85
CA PHE A 125 4.70 2.18 -7.19
C PHE A 125 3.77 1.19 -7.91
N ASP A 126 3.42 1.43 -9.17
CA ASP A 126 2.46 0.62 -9.94
C ASP A 126 2.78 -0.88 -9.96
N THR A 127 4.06 -1.22 -9.75
CA THR A 127 4.53 -2.60 -9.59
C THR A 127 3.84 -3.42 -8.48
N ILE A 128 3.16 -2.77 -7.52
CA ILE A 128 2.39 -3.43 -6.44
C ILE A 128 0.92 -3.62 -6.80
N LEU A 129 0.43 -2.96 -7.86
CA LEU A 129 -0.99 -2.92 -8.23
C LEU A 129 -1.43 -4.10 -9.07
N GLN A 130 -0.49 -4.82 -9.66
CA GLN A 130 -0.74 -6.05 -10.38
C GLN A 130 -0.38 -7.23 -9.50
N GLN A 131 -1.34 -8.14 -9.31
CA GLN A 131 -1.09 -9.45 -8.73
C GLN A 131 -0.31 -10.30 -9.74
N LYS A 132 0.84 -10.84 -9.31
CA LYS A 132 1.77 -11.62 -10.15
C LYS A 132 1.67 -13.10 -9.84
N GLU A 133 1.32 -13.46 -8.61
CA GLU A 133 1.18 -14.83 -8.17
C GLU A 133 -0.30 -15.18 -7.95
N GLY A 134 -0.69 -16.34 -8.47
CA GLY A 134 -2.01 -16.91 -8.29
C GLY A 134 -1.91 -18.42 -8.14
N PHE A 135 -3.05 -19.08 -8.22
CA PHE A 135 -3.12 -20.54 -8.15
C PHE A 135 -3.67 -21.12 -9.44
N SER A 136 -3.16 -22.29 -9.82
CA SER A 136 -3.81 -23.13 -10.83
C SER A 136 -4.88 -23.95 -10.12
N PRO A 137 -6.16 -23.87 -10.52
CA PRO A 137 -7.25 -24.63 -9.89
C PRO A 137 -6.94 -26.12 -9.76
N TYR A 138 -6.43 -26.74 -10.82
CA TYR A 138 -6.13 -28.17 -10.88
C TYR A 138 -5.06 -28.62 -9.88
N VAL A 139 -4.10 -27.75 -9.55
CA VAL A 139 -3.03 -28.06 -8.60
C VAL A 139 -3.44 -27.66 -7.17
N PHE A 140 -4.26 -26.63 -7.05
CA PHE A 140 -4.58 -26.02 -5.76
C PHE A 140 -5.74 -26.69 -5.03
N GLU A 141 -6.65 -27.39 -5.72
CA GLU A 141 -7.86 -27.96 -5.11
C GLU A 141 -7.56 -28.88 -3.91
N ASP A 142 -6.65 -29.86 -4.09
CA ASP A 142 -6.25 -30.76 -3.01
C ASP A 142 -5.59 -30.02 -1.84
N LEU A 143 -4.77 -29.02 -2.16
CA LEU A 143 -4.10 -28.19 -1.17
C LEU A 143 -5.09 -27.28 -0.42
N ALA A 144 -6.09 -26.74 -1.09
CA ALA A 144 -7.15 -25.94 -0.49
C ALA A 144 -7.93 -26.74 0.54
N LEU A 145 -8.24 -28.00 0.23
CA LEU A 145 -8.88 -28.92 1.16
C LEU A 145 -7.99 -29.22 2.37
N ALA A 146 -6.68 -29.40 2.17
CA ALA A 146 -5.73 -29.56 3.27
C ALA A 146 -5.64 -28.29 4.15
N ILE A 147 -5.63 -27.10 3.55
CA ILE A 147 -5.64 -25.81 4.27
C ILE A 147 -6.88 -25.69 5.15
N LEU A 148 -8.06 -25.98 4.61
CA LEU A 148 -9.31 -25.93 5.38
C LEU A 148 -9.35 -26.95 6.52
N LYS A 149 -8.80 -28.16 6.33
CA LYS A 149 -8.69 -29.17 7.38
C LYS A 149 -7.74 -28.74 8.50
N ALA A 150 -6.63 -28.10 8.15
CA ALA A 150 -5.62 -27.63 9.10
C ALA A 150 -6.04 -26.35 9.84
N ASN A 151 -7.00 -25.58 9.31
CA ASN A 151 -7.46 -24.33 9.91
C ASN A 151 -8.99 -24.34 10.13
N PRO A 152 -9.47 -24.83 11.29
CA PRO A 152 -10.90 -24.89 11.61
C PRO A 152 -11.60 -23.52 11.59
N GLN A 153 -10.91 -22.45 11.98
CA GLN A 153 -11.46 -21.09 11.96
C GLN A 153 -11.70 -20.61 10.54
N LEU A 154 -10.73 -20.81 9.64
CA LEU A 154 -10.89 -20.48 8.23
C LEU A 154 -12.02 -21.28 7.59
N LYS A 155 -12.14 -22.57 7.93
CA LYS A 155 -13.25 -23.41 7.47
C LYS A 155 -14.60 -22.87 7.95
N ALA A 156 -14.74 -22.47 9.20
CA ALA A 156 -15.98 -21.89 9.72
C ALA A 156 -16.35 -20.58 9.00
N ASN A 157 -15.36 -19.71 8.74
CA ASN A 157 -15.56 -18.47 8.01
C ASN A 157 -15.95 -18.72 6.54
N PHE A 158 -15.31 -19.68 5.89
CA PHE A 158 -15.62 -20.12 4.52
C PHE A 158 -17.05 -20.64 4.40
N GLU A 159 -17.47 -21.55 5.28
CA GLU A 159 -18.83 -22.11 5.27
C GLU A 159 -19.89 -21.05 5.57
N THR A 160 -19.60 -20.13 6.50
CA THR A 160 -20.47 -18.99 6.78
C THR A 160 -20.64 -18.14 5.54
N LYS A 161 -19.53 -17.75 4.89
CA LYS A 161 -19.57 -16.95 3.66
C LYS A 161 -20.32 -17.66 2.54
N LYS A 162 -20.12 -18.96 2.36
CA LYS A 162 -20.84 -19.80 1.39
C LYS A 162 -22.35 -19.83 1.62
N LYS A 163 -22.81 -19.75 2.88
CA LYS A 163 -24.25 -19.69 3.19
C LYS A 163 -24.85 -18.30 3.00
N THR A 164 -24.08 -17.24 3.28
CA THR A 164 -24.60 -15.86 3.28
C THR A 164 -24.44 -15.12 1.94
N ASP A 165 -23.57 -15.60 1.05
CA ASP A 165 -23.21 -14.93 -0.20
C ASP A 165 -23.45 -15.88 -1.39
N GLU A 166 -24.60 -15.72 -2.06
CA GLU A 166 -25.01 -16.56 -3.19
C GLU A 166 -24.02 -16.49 -4.37
N LYS A 167 -23.45 -15.30 -4.64
CA LYS A 167 -22.46 -15.12 -5.72
C LYS A 167 -21.19 -15.89 -5.44
N PHE A 168 -20.75 -15.89 -4.18
CA PHE A 168 -19.61 -16.68 -3.73
C PHE A 168 -19.91 -18.18 -3.79
N ALA A 169 -21.09 -18.60 -3.33
CA ALA A 169 -21.51 -20.01 -3.36
C ALA A 169 -21.59 -20.58 -4.78
N ALA A 170 -21.99 -19.76 -5.75
CA ALA A 170 -22.11 -20.13 -7.16
C ALA A 170 -20.78 -20.13 -7.93
N SER A 171 -19.70 -19.58 -7.36
CA SER A 171 -18.40 -19.47 -8.03
C SER A 171 -17.34 -20.35 -7.35
N TRP A 172 -17.02 -21.49 -7.98
CA TRP A 172 -15.96 -22.39 -7.51
C TRP A 172 -14.61 -21.67 -7.46
N TYR A 173 -14.34 -20.78 -8.41
CA TYR A 173 -13.09 -20.02 -8.46
C TYR A 173 -13.02 -19.02 -7.31
N ALA A 174 -14.11 -18.32 -7.01
CA ALA A 174 -14.17 -17.41 -5.87
C ALA A 174 -13.93 -18.16 -4.55
N GLN A 175 -14.47 -19.37 -4.41
CA GLN A 175 -14.23 -20.24 -3.25
C GLN A 175 -12.75 -20.60 -3.10
N LEU A 176 -12.09 -21.08 -4.16
CA LEU A 176 -10.66 -21.38 -4.13
C LEU A 176 -9.83 -20.11 -3.86
N ASN A 177 -10.17 -18.99 -4.49
CA ASN A 177 -9.48 -17.72 -4.29
C ASN A 177 -9.56 -17.23 -2.84
N TYR A 178 -10.72 -17.37 -2.20
CA TYR A 178 -10.86 -17.04 -0.78
C TYR A 178 -9.95 -17.89 0.11
N ILE A 179 -9.80 -19.18 -0.18
CA ILE A 179 -8.89 -20.05 0.57
C ILE A 179 -7.43 -19.63 0.33
N TYR A 180 -7.06 -19.33 -0.92
CA TYR A 180 -5.73 -18.83 -1.29
C TYR A 180 -5.39 -17.53 -0.54
N ASP A 181 -6.29 -16.54 -0.57
CA ASP A 181 -6.11 -15.23 0.06
C ASP A 181 -6.00 -15.31 1.59
N ASN A 182 -6.54 -16.35 2.20
CA ASN A 182 -6.46 -16.60 3.64
C ASN A 182 -5.41 -17.67 4.00
N SER A 183 -4.52 -18.00 3.06
CA SER A 183 -3.44 -18.97 3.26
C SER A 183 -2.07 -18.29 3.27
N LYS A 184 -1.05 -19.06 3.67
CA LYS A 184 0.36 -18.63 3.57
C LYS A 184 0.86 -18.41 2.14
N TYR A 185 0.10 -18.87 1.13
CA TYR A 185 0.46 -18.78 -0.28
C TYR A 185 0.04 -17.46 -0.92
N LYS A 186 -0.77 -16.64 -0.24
CA LYS A 186 -1.14 -15.32 -0.74
C LYS A 186 0.10 -14.48 -1.02
N GLU A 187 0.12 -13.86 -2.20
CA GLU A 187 1.14 -12.89 -2.58
C GLU A 187 1.15 -11.72 -1.59
N GLN A 188 2.16 -11.66 -0.74
CA GLN A 188 2.27 -10.61 0.29
C GLN A 188 2.61 -9.23 -0.29
N ALA A 189 3.16 -9.19 -1.51
CA ALA A 189 3.56 -7.95 -2.16
C ALA A 189 2.39 -7.22 -2.84
N PHE A 190 1.31 -7.93 -3.18
CA PHE A 190 0.16 -7.35 -3.86
C PHE A 190 -0.54 -6.32 -2.97
N LEU A 191 -0.68 -5.09 -3.49
CA LEU A 191 -1.23 -3.91 -2.81
C LEU A 191 -0.51 -3.50 -1.51
N LYS A 192 0.62 -4.13 -1.15
CA LYS A 192 1.44 -3.75 -0.01
C LYS A 192 2.30 -2.55 -0.40
N TYR A 193 2.05 -1.41 0.23
CA TYR A 193 2.80 -0.19 -0.03
C TYR A 193 4.26 -0.37 0.41
N PRO A 194 5.26 -0.07 -0.45
CA PRO A 194 6.63 -0.46 -0.19
C PRO A 194 7.41 0.53 0.69
N ILE A 195 6.76 1.56 1.23
CA ILE A 195 7.34 2.50 2.18
C ILE A 195 6.74 2.23 3.55
N PHE A 196 7.60 2.05 4.55
CA PHE A 196 7.20 1.58 5.87
C PHE A 196 7.28 2.70 6.89
N ARG A 197 6.33 2.76 7.82
CA ARG A 197 6.28 3.76 8.89
C ARG A 197 6.88 3.21 10.17
N VAL A 198 7.71 4.02 10.83
CA VAL A 198 8.26 3.71 12.16
C VAL A 198 7.63 4.65 13.17
N ASN A 199 6.76 4.12 14.04
CA ASN A 199 5.97 4.90 15.01
C ASN A 199 6.62 4.98 16.39
#